data_AF-A0A8D8ERW7-F1
#
_entry.id   AF-A0A8D8ERW7-F1
#
_cell.length_a   1.000
_cell.length_b   1.000
_cell.length_c   1.000
_cell.angle_alpha   90.00
_cell.angle_beta   90.00
_cell.angle_gamma   90.00
#
_symmetry.space_group_name_H-M   'P 1'
#
loop_
_entity.id
_entity.type
_entity.pdbx_description
1 polymer ?
#
loop_
_entity_poly.entity_id
_entity_poly.type
_entity_poly.pdbx_seq_one_letter_code
_entity_poly.pdbx_strand_id
1 'polypeptide(L)'
;MFVKRRKFPNSNNNEILNNSNYEKQKQQVAKLRCTKHKDCNGGTSECLQVATNVTEQKHNVTREVRGQNLGICRGFRGCTLWLTGLSGAGKTSIAFELEAYLVSKGIPAYGLDGDNIRTGLNKNLGFSQVDREENIRRVAEVAKLFADSGVVSICSFVSPFAEDREMARKI
;
A
#
# COMPACT_ATOMS: atom_id res chain seq x y z
N MET A 1 0.06 7.57 -13.09
CA MET A 1 -1.16 7.47 -12.24
C MET A 1 -1.84 6.13 -12.52
N PHE A 2 -2.39 5.46 -11.51
CA PHE A 2 -3.28 4.30 -11.75
C PHE A 2 -4.47 4.29 -10.81
N VAL A 3 -5.55 3.64 -11.25
CA VAL A 3 -6.73 3.36 -10.43
C VAL A 3 -6.79 1.86 -10.19
N LYS A 4 -6.73 1.44 -8.92
CA LYS A 4 -6.97 0.04 -8.57
C LYS A 4 -8.42 -0.13 -8.14
N ARG A 5 -9.18 -0.84 -8.98
CA ARG A 5 -10.48 -1.42 -8.62
C ARG A 5 -10.27 -2.92 -8.50
N ARG A 6 -10.62 -3.52 -7.37
CA ARG A 6 -10.56 -4.99 -7.23
C ARG A 6 -11.56 -5.60 -8.22
N LYS A 7 -11.07 -6.39 -9.18
CA LYS A 7 -11.92 -7.35 -9.91
C LYS A 7 -12.31 -8.45 -8.93
N PHE A 8 -13.57 -8.85 -8.95
CA PHE A 8 -14.04 -9.98 -8.15
C PHE A 8 -13.37 -11.26 -8.68
N PRO A 9 -12.78 -12.11 -7.83
CA PRO A 9 -12.42 -13.45 -8.26
C PRO A 9 -13.72 -14.23 -8.47
N ASN A 10 -13.97 -14.70 -9.69
CA ASN A 10 -14.61 -16.00 -9.84
C ASN A 10 -13.60 -17.02 -9.31
N SER A 11 -14.08 -17.97 -8.49
CA SER A 11 -13.28 -19.09 -8.01
C SER A 11 -12.77 -19.89 -9.22
N ASN A 12 -11.49 -19.69 -9.55
CA ASN A 12 -10.55 -20.58 -10.24
C ASN A 12 -9.54 -19.73 -11.00
N ASN A 13 -8.29 -19.71 -10.53
CA ASN A 13 -7.11 -20.08 -11.33
C ASN A 13 -5.82 -19.76 -10.56
N ASN A 14 -5.00 -20.81 -10.41
CA ASN A 14 -3.60 -20.76 -10.04
C ASN A 14 -2.78 -20.15 -11.18
N GLU A 15 -1.80 -19.32 -10.88
CA GLU A 15 -0.54 -19.29 -11.63
C GLU A 15 0.55 -18.53 -10.84
N ILE A 16 1.61 -19.27 -10.50
CA ILE A 16 2.84 -18.81 -9.87
C ILE A 16 3.83 -18.58 -11.00
N LEU A 17 4.33 -17.36 -11.18
CA LEU A 17 5.48 -17.08 -12.04
C LEU A 17 6.70 -16.72 -11.19
N ASN A 18 7.63 -17.68 -11.13
CA ASN A 18 8.98 -17.54 -10.61
C ASN A 18 9.82 -16.70 -11.59
N ASN A 19 10.59 -15.73 -11.10
CA ASN A 19 11.63 -15.07 -11.90
C ASN A 19 12.91 -14.87 -11.08
N SER A 20 13.92 -15.66 -11.43
CA SER A 20 15.20 -15.93 -10.74
C SER A 20 16.25 -14.80 -10.82
N ASN A 21 15.93 -13.66 -11.42
CA ASN A 21 16.85 -12.52 -11.54
C ASN A 21 16.84 -11.59 -10.32
N TYR A 22 15.80 -11.66 -9.48
CA TYR A 22 15.66 -10.82 -8.28
C TYR A 22 16.63 -11.23 -7.15
N GLU A 23 16.88 -12.54 -7.02
CA GLU A 23 17.78 -13.14 -6.01
C GLU A 23 19.23 -12.66 -6.15
N LYS A 24 19.70 -12.46 -7.39
CA LYS A 24 21.10 -12.11 -7.67
C LYS A 24 21.47 -10.67 -7.29
N GLN A 25 20.50 -9.75 -7.25
CA GLN A 25 20.77 -8.34 -6.89
C GLN A 25 20.73 -8.08 -5.38
N LYS A 26 20.06 -8.92 -4.58
CA LYS A 26 20.03 -8.78 -3.10
C LYS A 26 21.39 -9.02 -2.42
N GLN A 27 22.29 -9.79 -3.05
CA GLN A 27 23.54 -10.23 -2.42
C GLN A 27 24.58 -9.11 -2.20
N GLN A 28 24.46 -7.95 -2.85
CA GLN A 28 25.55 -6.95 -2.83
C GLN A 28 25.47 -5.88 -1.73
N VAL A 29 24.35 -5.77 -0.98
CA VAL A 29 24.12 -4.63 -0.05
C VAL A 29 24.14 -5.02 1.45
N ALA A 30 24.28 -6.31 1.79
CA ALA A 30 24.19 -6.76 3.18
C ALA A 30 25.54 -6.73 3.94
N LYS A 31 25.97 -5.55 4.40
CA LYS A 31 27.00 -5.41 5.46
C LYS A 31 26.50 -4.51 6.59
N LEU A 32 25.61 -5.03 7.42
CA LEU A 32 25.44 -4.58 8.81
C LEU A 32 25.08 -5.80 9.68
N ARG A 33 25.88 -6.06 10.72
CA ARG A 33 25.67 -7.15 11.67
C ARG A 33 24.45 -6.84 12.55
N CYS A 34 23.44 -7.70 12.54
CA CYS A 34 22.32 -7.65 13.49
C CYS A 34 22.81 -8.13 14.87
N THR A 35 22.72 -7.29 15.90
CA THR A 35 23.20 -7.58 17.27
C THR A 35 22.09 -7.92 18.27
N LYS A 36 20.84 -8.12 17.82
CA LYS A 36 19.66 -8.11 18.74
C LYS A 36 18.93 -9.44 18.95
N HIS A 37 19.40 -10.57 18.41
CA HIS A 37 18.67 -11.84 18.51
C HIS A 37 19.55 -12.93 19.12
N LYS A 38 19.05 -13.61 20.17
CA LYS A 38 19.76 -14.70 20.89
C LYS A 38 19.95 -15.97 20.03
N ASP A 39 19.24 -16.10 18.91
CA ASP A 39 19.20 -17.32 18.09
C ASP A 39 19.71 -17.12 16.64
N CYS A 40 20.41 -16.02 16.35
CA CYS A 40 20.98 -15.81 15.01
C CYS A 40 22.26 -16.65 14.82
N ASN A 41 22.12 -17.84 14.22
CA ASN A 41 23.20 -18.70 13.76
C ASN A 41 23.95 -18.12 12.53
N GLY A 42 24.56 -16.93 12.66
CA GLY A 42 25.62 -16.42 11.78
C GLY A 42 25.39 -16.37 10.26
N GLY A 43 24.20 -16.71 9.77
CA GLY A 43 23.85 -16.78 8.35
C GLY A 43 23.21 -15.49 7.85
N THR A 44 23.51 -15.14 6.60
CA THR A 44 23.04 -13.94 5.87
C THR A 44 21.56 -13.99 5.47
N SER A 45 20.68 -14.58 6.28
CA SER A 45 19.24 -14.48 6.07
C SER A 45 18.73 -13.17 6.65
N GLU A 46 18.27 -12.30 5.77
CA GLU A 46 17.45 -11.14 6.08
C GLU A 46 16.27 -11.62 6.96
N CYS A 47 16.31 -11.35 8.27
CA CYS A 47 15.25 -11.73 9.20
C CYS A 47 13.99 -10.90 8.92
N LEU A 48 13.25 -11.24 7.87
CA LEU A 48 11.87 -10.81 7.73
C LEU A 48 11.08 -11.46 8.88
N GLN A 49 10.76 -10.66 9.90
CA GLN A 49 9.77 -11.07 10.88
C GLN A 49 8.41 -11.15 10.20
N VAL A 50 7.88 -12.37 10.10
CA VAL A 50 6.53 -12.64 9.62
C VAL A 50 5.66 -13.00 10.82
N ALA A 51 4.43 -12.49 10.86
CA ALA A 51 3.48 -12.85 11.90
C ALA A 51 3.14 -14.35 11.80
N THR A 52 3.40 -15.11 12.86
CA THR A 52 3.02 -16.52 12.98
C THR A 52 1.68 -16.63 13.70
N ASN A 53 0.93 -17.71 13.45
CA ASN A 53 -0.36 -18.01 14.12
C ASN A 53 -1.45 -16.96 13.89
N VAL A 54 -1.58 -16.44 12.66
CA VAL A 54 -2.64 -15.48 12.30
C VAL A 54 -3.79 -16.22 11.60
N THR A 55 -5.02 -15.98 12.06
CA THR A 55 -6.24 -16.44 11.39
C THR A 55 -7.01 -15.24 10.84
N GLU A 56 -7.40 -15.30 9.57
CA GLU A 56 -8.19 -14.22 8.95
C GLU A 56 -9.59 -14.17 9.57
N GLN A 57 -9.96 -13.02 10.12
CA GLN A 57 -11.27 -12.78 10.69
C GLN A 57 -12.20 -12.19 9.63
N LYS A 58 -13.30 -12.89 9.33
CA LYS A 58 -14.29 -12.42 8.35
C LYS A 58 -15.13 -11.31 8.97
N HIS A 59 -15.33 -10.24 8.20
CA HIS A 59 -16.24 -9.16 8.59
C HIS A 59 -17.71 -9.58 8.41
N ASN A 60 -18.57 -9.16 9.34
CA ASN A 60 -20.02 -9.42 9.26
C ASN A 60 -20.76 -8.57 8.20
N VAL A 61 -20.09 -7.53 7.69
CA VAL A 61 -20.65 -6.61 6.69
C VAL A 61 -19.88 -6.79 5.38
N THR A 62 -20.59 -6.98 4.28
CA THR A 62 -19.98 -7.09 2.95
C THR A 62 -19.61 -5.72 2.39
N ARG A 63 -18.74 -5.71 1.38
CA ARG A 63 -18.33 -4.46 0.71
C ARG A 63 -19.49 -3.79 -0.01
N GLU A 64 -20.45 -4.58 -0.52
CA GLU A 64 -21.67 -4.11 -1.15
C GLU A 64 -22.52 -3.36 -0.12
N VAL A 65 -22.76 -3.97 1.05
CA VAL A 65 -23.52 -3.32 2.13
C VAL A 65 -22.80 -2.05 2.60
N ARG A 66 -21.47 -2.07 2.74
CA ARG A 66 -20.71 -0.84 3.05
C ARG A 66 -20.94 0.25 2.01
N GLY A 67 -20.78 -0.07 0.72
CA GLY A 67 -20.98 0.90 -0.37
C GLY A 67 -22.39 1.45 -0.47
N GLN A 68 -23.41 0.69 -0.06
CA GLN A 68 -24.80 1.18 -0.01
C GLN A 68 -25.06 2.18 1.14
N ASN A 69 -24.30 2.08 2.23
CA ASN A 69 -24.54 2.84 3.46
C ASN A 69 -23.50 3.93 3.73
N LEU A 70 -22.38 3.97 3.01
CA LEU A 70 -21.31 4.93 3.22
C LEU A 70 -21.42 6.13 2.26
N GLY A 71 -21.59 7.32 2.82
CA GLY A 71 -21.74 8.57 2.05
C GLY A 71 -23.14 8.79 1.50
N ILE A 72 -23.30 9.82 0.67
CA ILE A 72 -24.60 10.19 0.08
C ILE A 72 -24.82 9.40 -1.21
N CYS A 73 -23.75 9.15 -1.98
CA CYS A 73 -23.80 8.36 -3.21
C CYS A 73 -23.88 6.86 -2.91
N ARG A 74 -25.10 6.32 -2.85
CA ARG A 74 -25.35 4.90 -2.60
C ARG A 74 -24.73 4.00 -3.67
N GLY A 75 -24.12 2.90 -3.22
CA GLY A 75 -23.49 1.90 -4.08
C GLY A 75 -22.10 2.31 -4.57
N PHE A 76 -21.56 3.45 -4.11
CA PHE A 76 -20.22 3.85 -4.48
C PHE A 76 -19.18 2.82 -3.99
N ARG A 77 -18.24 2.47 -4.86
CA ARG A 77 -17.21 1.46 -4.57
C ARG A 77 -15.90 2.16 -4.27
N GLY A 78 -15.42 2.03 -3.03
CA GLY A 78 -14.09 2.46 -2.63
C GLY A 78 -13.02 1.93 -3.59
N CYS A 79 -12.03 2.75 -3.87
CA CYS A 79 -10.92 2.43 -4.77
C CYS A 79 -9.67 3.21 -4.38
N THR A 80 -8.53 2.81 -4.92
CA THR A 80 -7.26 3.51 -4.70
C THR A 80 -6.88 4.27 -5.96
N LEU A 81 -6.69 5.58 -5.82
CA LEU A 81 -6.09 6.45 -6.81
C LEU A 81 -4.62 6.67 -6.44
N TRP A 82 -3.70 6.18 -7.26
CA TRP A 82 -2.27 6.29 -6.98
C TRP A 82 -1.60 7.30 -7.91
N LEU A 83 -1.25 8.45 -7.33
CA LEU A 83 -0.48 9.51 -7.96
C LEU A 83 1.00 9.26 -7.72
N THR A 84 1.78 9.31 -8.80
CA THR A 84 3.23 9.10 -8.83
C THR A 84 3.86 10.11 -9.78
N GLY A 85 5.10 10.53 -9.48
CA GLY A 85 5.78 11.61 -10.18
C GLY A 85 6.79 12.34 -9.30
N LEU A 86 7.63 13.16 -9.92
CA LEU A 86 8.72 13.90 -9.26
C LEU A 86 8.22 14.77 -8.10
N SER A 87 9.09 15.06 -7.14
CA SER A 87 8.79 16.05 -6.10
C SER A 87 8.44 17.40 -6.75
N GLY A 88 7.48 18.13 -6.21
CA GLY A 88 7.00 19.39 -6.79
C GLY A 88 6.10 19.27 -8.02
N ALA A 89 5.88 18.07 -8.59
CA ALA A 89 4.99 17.88 -9.75
C ALA A 89 3.48 18.09 -9.48
N GLY A 90 3.10 18.64 -8.32
CA GLY A 90 1.71 18.92 -7.97
C GLY A 90 0.87 17.73 -7.46
N LYS A 91 1.47 16.58 -7.14
CA LYS A 91 0.75 15.38 -6.68
C LYS A 91 -0.14 15.65 -5.46
N THR A 92 0.41 16.30 -4.43
CA THR A 92 -0.29 16.60 -3.18
C THR A 92 -1.40 17.63 -3.43
N SER A 93 -1.13 18.66 -4.23
CA SER A 93 -2.15 19.65 -4.64
C SER A 93 -3.32 18.99 -5.36
N ILE A 94 -3.05 18.13 -6.35
CA ILE A 94 -4.09 17.38 -7.07
C ILE A 94 -4.83 16.44 -6.11
N ALA A 95 -4.13 15.78 -5.19
CA ALA A 95 -4.74 14.84 -4.26
C ALA A 95 -5.76 15.51 -3.33
N PHE A 96 -5.39 16.63 -2.70
CA PHE A 96 -6.25 17.33 -1.75
C PHE A 96 -7.40 18.07 -2.43
N GLU A 97 -7.19 18.65 -3.62
CA GLU A 97 -8.30 19.23 -4.38
C GLU A 97 -9.27 18.16 -4.89
N LEU A 98 -8.77 16.99 -5.31
CA LEU A 98 -9.61 15.86 -5.68
C LEU A 98 -10.39 15.32 -4.48
N GLU A 99 -9.76 15.25 -3.30
CA GLU A 99 -10.41 14.90 -2.04
C GLU A 99 -11.56 15.86 -1.74
N ALA A 100 -11.30 17.17 -1.73
CA ALA A 100 -12.31 18.19 -1.50
C ALA A 100 -13.46 18.10 -2.51
N TYR A 101 -13.15 17.90 -3.79
CA TYR A 101 -14.15 17.71 -4.84
C TYR A 101 -15.03 16.47 -4.58
N LEU A 102 -14.44 15.30 -4.31
CA LEU A 102 -15.20 14.08 -4.07
C LEU A 102 -16.10 14.19 -2.83
N VAL A 103 -15.56 14.76 -1.74
CA VAL A 103 -16.32 15.00 -0.51
C VAL A 103 -17.49 15.95 -0.77
N SER A 104 -17.30 17.01 -1.57
CA SER A 104 -18.39 17.93 -1.96
C SER A 104 -19.50 17.25 -2.78
N LYS A 105 -19.19 16.13 -3.44
CA LYS A 105 -20.15 15.30 -4.17
C LYS A 105 -20.78 14.20 -3.30
N GLY A 106 -20.48 14.18 -2.00
CA GLY A 106 -20.99 13.17 -1.07
C GLY A 106 -20.32 11.80 -1.23
N ILE A 107 -19.14 11.76 -1.88
CA ILE A 107 -18.31 10.56 -2.04
C ILE A 107 -17.21 10.61 -0.97
N PRO A 108 -17.16 9.66 -0.02
CA PRO A 108 -16.10 9.60 0.97
C PRO A 108 -14.73 9.41 0.30
N ALA A 109 -13.79 10.29 0.58
CA ALA A 109 -12.42 10.25 0.08
C ALA A 109 -11.44 10.57 1.22
N TYR A 110 -10.20 10.10 1.08
CA TYR A 110 -9.14 10.40 2.04
C TYR A 110 -7.77 10.47 1.35
N GLY A 111 -7.06 11.58 1.56
CA GLY A 111 -5.70 11.81 1.07
C GLY A 111 -4.62 11.10 1.91
N LEU A 112 -3.84 10.21 1.29
CA LEU A 112 -2.63 9.64 1.85
C LEU A 112 -1.41 10.31 1.19
N ASP A 113 -0.74 11.19 1.94
CA ASP A 113 0.45 11.91 1.49
C ASP A 113 1.72 11.39 2.19
N GLY A 114 2.84 11.43 1.46
CA GLY A 114 4.14 10.97 1.93
C GLY A 114 4.61 11.64 3.22
N ASP A 115 4.33 12.93 3.40
CA ASP A 115 4.77 13.68 4.57
C ASP A 115 3.87 13.40 5.77
N ASN A 116 2.54 13.33 5.56
CA ASN A 116 1.58 12.96 6.61
C ASN A 116 1.80 11.54 7.15
N ILE A 117 2.13 10.59 6.27
CA ILE A 117 2.39 9.20 6.68
C ILE A 117 3.71 9.09 7.45
N ARG A 118 4.71 9.89 7.09
CA ARG A 118 6.03 9.90 7.75
C ARG A 118 6.04 10.55 9.12
N THR A 119 5.11 11.43 9.44
CA THR A 119 4.98 11.94 10.82
C THR A 119 4.26 10.95 11.74
N GLY A 120 3.46 10.02 11.18
CA GLY A 120 2.66 9.03 11.91
C GLY A 120 3.15 7.59 11.74
N LEU A 121 2.42 6.82 10.91
CA LEU A 121 2.60 5.37 10.74
C LEU A 121 4.04 4.96 10.37
N ASN A 122 4.71 5.79 9.56
CA ASN A 122 6.03 5.50 9.01
C ASN A 122 7.13 6.36 9.62
N LYS A 123 6.92 6.92 10.82
CA LYS A 123 7.93 7.76 11.52
C LYS A 123 9.23 7.04 11.86
N ASN A 124 9.23 5.71 11.86
CA ASN A 124 10.42 4.89 12.11
C ASN A 124 11.21 4.55 10.84
N LEU A 125 10.75 4.97 9.66
CA LEU A 125 11.41 4.69 8.39
C LEU A 125 12.25 5.90 7.95
N GLY A 126 13.50 5.65 7.59
CA GLY A 126 14.39 6.64 7.02
C GLY A 126 14.18 6.86 5.53
N PHE A 127 15.24 7.27 4.83
CA PHE A 127 15.23 7.52 3.39
C PHE A 127 16.10 6.54 2.59
N SER A 128 16.54 5.44 3.22
CA SER A 128 17.26 4.36 2.53
C SER A 128 16.35 3.69 1.48
N GLN A 129 16.93 2.94 0.55
CA GLN A 129 16.14 2.24 -0.47
C GLN A 129 15.15 1.25 0.18
N VAL A 130 15.60 0.48 1.18
CA VAL A 130 14.78 -0.48 1.92
C VAL A 130 13.65 0.22 2.69
N ASP A 131 13.95 1.35 3.35
CA ASP A 131 12.92 2.11 4.07
C ASP A 131 11.87 2.71 3.12
N ARG A 132 12.29 3.09 1.90
CA ARG A 132 11.36 3.60 0.87
C ARG A 132 10.44 2.50 0.36
N GLU A 133 10.98 1.30 0.10
CA GLU A 133 10.19 0.13 -0.30
C GLU A 133 9.15 -0.22 0.79
N GLU A 134 9.59 -0.32 2.05
CA GLU A 134 8.71 -0.61 3.18
C GLU A 134 7.65 0.49 3.39
N ASN A 135 8.03 1.75 3.18
CA ASN A 135 7.08 2.86 3.22
C ASN A 135 5.98 2.69 2.18
N ILE A 136 6.32 2.34 0.93
CA ILE A 136 5.32 2.10 -0.13
C ILE A 136 4.46 0.87 0.20
N ARG A 137 5.07 -0.22 0.70
CA ARG A 137 4.34 -1.44 1.08
C ARG A 137 3.30 -1.16 2.16
N ARG A 138 3.66 -0.45 3.23
CA ARG A 138 2.73 -0.08 4.32
C ARG A 138 1.59 0.80 3.81
N VAL A 139 1.92 1.81 3.01
CA VAL A 139 0.91 2.70 2.42
C VAL A 139 -0.05 1.94 1.52
N ALA A 140 0.43 0.98 0.72
CA ALA A 140 -0.41 0.17 -0.14
C ALA A 140 -1.42 -0.68 0.66
N GLU A 141 -1.00 -1.30 1.76
CA GLU A 141 -1.91 -2.04 2.64
C GLU A 141 -2.94 -1.10 3.30
N VAL A 142 -2.54 0.08 3.75
CA VAL A 142 -3.47 1.09 4.30
C VAL A 142 -4.46 1.55 3.23
N ALA A 143 -4.00 1.85 2.02
CA ALA A 143 -4.84 2.28 0.91
C ALA A 143 -5.87 1.20 0.52
N LYS A 144 -5.48 -0.07 0.60
CA LYS A 144 -6.38 -1.22 0.43
C LYS A 144 -7.45 -1.29 1.52
N LEU A 145 -7.10 -1.04 2.79
CA LEU A 145 -8.08 -0.99 3.89
C LEU A 145 -9.11 0.14 3.67
N PHE A 146 -8.69 1.32 3.24
CA PHE A 146 -9.61 2.41 2.87
C PHE A 146 -10.49 2.05 1.68
N ALA A 147 -9.91 1.46 0.62
CA ALA A 147 -10.68 1.03 -0.53
C ALA A 147 -11.71 -0.06 -0.17
N ASP A 148 -11.37 -0.94 0.77
CA ASP A 148 -12.28 -1.99 1.25
C ASP A 148 -13.38 -1.48 2.19
N SER A 149 -13.09 -0.43 2.97
CA SER A 149 -14.10 0.25 3.78
C SER A 149 -15.12 1.04 2.97
N GLY A 150 -14.83 1.30 1.69
CA GLY A 150 -15.72 2.01 0.76
C GLY A 150 -15.27 3.43 0.43
N VAL A 151 -14.13 3.87 0.97
CA VAL A 151 -13.57 5.22 0.77
C VAL A 151 -12.68 5.25 -0.48
N VAL A 152 -12.64 6.39 -1.18
CA VAL A 152 -11.63 6.66 -2.21
C VAL A 152 -10.31 7.03 -1.53
N SER A 153 -9.35 6.12 -1.53
CA SER A 153 -8.00 6.41 -1.03
C SER A 153 -7.17 7.09 -2.12
N ILE A 154 -6.69 8.30 -1.86
CA ILE A 154 -5.90 9.08 -2.83
C ILE A 154 -4.45 9.13 -2.35
N CYS A 155 -3.60 8.29 -2.92
CA CYS A 155 -2.20 8.16 -2.57
C CYS A 155 -1.34 9.14 -3.38
N SER A 156 -0.55 9.98 -2.74
CA SER A 156 0.37 10.95 -3.36
C SER A 156 1.82 10.70 -2.93
N PHE A 157 2.51 9.82 -3.66
CA PHE A 157 3.87 9.40 -3.31
C PHE A 157 4.79 9.50 -4.52
N VAL A 158 6.05 9.88 -4.31
CA VAL A 158 7.04 9.90 -5.40
C VAL A 158 7.10 8.53 -6.10
N SER A 159 7.15 7.44 -5.31
CA SER A 159 7.11 6.04 -5.78
C SER A 159 7.84 5.82 -7.12
N PRO A 160 9.15 6.13 -7.21
CA PRO A 160 9.86 6.26 -8.49
C PRO A 160 10.08 4.91 -9.18
N PHE A 161 10.24 3.83 -8.40
CA PHE A 161 10.50 2.48 -8.90
C PHE A 161 9.22 1.83 -9.41
N ALA A 162 9.30 1.16 -10.56
CA ALA A 162 8.13 0.53 -11.19
C ALA A 162 7.66 -0.70 -10.41
N GLU A 163 8.62 -1.40 -9.82
CA GLU A 163 8.46 -2.59 -9.00
C GLU A 163 7.61 -2.29 -7.78
N ASP A 164 7.90 -1.20 -7.07
CA ASP A 164 7.13 -0.74 -5.90
C ASP A 164 5.66 -0.45 -6.26
N ARG A 165 5.44 0.19 -7.42
CA ARG A 165 4.09 0.51 -7.91
C ARG A 165 3.32 -0.74 -8.32
N GLU A 166 4.02 -1.72 -8.89
CA GLU A 166 3.42 -3.00 -9.25
C GLU A 166 3.12 -3.85 -8.02
N MET A 167 4.00 -3.83 -7.01
CA MET A 167 3.75 -4.41 -5.69
C MET A 167 2.51 -3.77 -5.03
N ALA A 168 2.42 -2.45 -5.02
CA ALA A 168 1.23 -1.74 -4.53
C ALA A 168 -0.03 -2.09 -5.33
N ARG A 169 0.09 -2.33 -6.64
CA ARG A 169 -1.03 -2.79 -7.47
C ARG A 169 -1.44 -4.23 -7.14
N LYS A 170 -0.56 -5.08 -6.64
CA LYS A 170 -0.89 -6.47 -6.26
C LYS A 170 -1.57 -6.55 -4.89
N ILE A 171 -1.20 -5.70 -3.94
CA ILE A 171 -1.81 -5.56 -2.60
C ILE A 171 -3.27 -5.11 -2.65
#